data_AF-A0A166R2R2-F1
#
_entry.id   AF-A0A166R2R2-F1
#
_cell.length_a   1.000
_cell.length_b   1.000
_cell.length_c   1.000
_cell.angle_alpha   90.00
_cell.angle_beta   90.00
_cell.angle_gamma   90.00
#
_symmetry.space_group_name_H-M   'P 1'
#
loop_
_entity.id
_entity.type
_entity.pdbx_description
1 polymer ?
#
loop_
_entity_poly.entity_id
_entity_poly.type
_entity_poly.pdbx_seq_one_letter_code
_entity_poly.pdbx_strand_id
1 'polypeptide(L)'
;MRTVTTPAAQSAASQMSSQLVDLQSTTANLVARGNALADPANWEGPKAHLFRTQIWPEVQNTLSALQANLADLARSVTEINQRTALAGS
;
A
#
# COMPACT_ATOMS: atom_id res chain seq x y z
N MET A 1 -13.45 -9.29 27.50
CA MET A 1 -13.66 -7.83 27.52
C MET A 1 -14.41 -7.44 26.24
N ARG A 2 -15.54 -6.75 26.35
CA ARG A 2 -16.32 -6.27 25.19
C ARG A 2 -15.67 -4.96 24.74
N THR A 3 -14.96 -4.96 23.61
CA THR A 3 -14.38 -3.75 23.01
C THR A 3 -15.50 -2.76 22.72
N VAL A 4 -15.49 -1.61 23.39
CA VAL A 4 -16.43 -0.52 23.13
C VAL A 4 -15.79 0.36 22.06
N THR A 5 -16.18 0.11 20.82
CA THR A 5 -15.75 0.89 19.66
C THR A 5 -16.65 2.11 19.52
N THR A 6 -16.04 3.28 19.57
CA THR A 6 -16.77 4.55 19.47
C THR A 6 -17.16 4.84 18.01
N PRO A 7 -18.21 5.64 17.76
CA PRO A 7 -18.54 6.11 16.41
C PRO A 7 -17.36 6.81 15.71
N ALA A 8 -16.50 7.50 16.48
CA ALA A 8 -15.29 8.12 15.97
C ALA A 8 -14.28 7.09 15.44
N ALA A 9 -14.06 5.99 16.16
CA ALA A 9 -13.19 4.91 15.71
C ALA A 9 -13.71 4.23 14.44
N GLN A 10 -15.03 4.03 14.34
CA GLN A 10 -15.67 3.45 13.14
C GLN A 10 -15.53 4.37 11.92
N SER A 11 -15.74 5.68 12.10
CA SER A 11 -15.55 6.68 11.04
C SER A 11 -14.10 6.73 10.56
N ALA A 12 -13.15 6.77 11.49
CA ALA A 12 -11.71 6.77 11.18
C ALA A 12 -11.28 5.49 10.45
N ALA A 13 -11.73 4.32 10.90
CA ALA A 13 -11.44 3.04 10.26
C ALA A 13 -12.04 2.95 8.85
N SER A 14 -13.25 3.50 8.65
CA SER A 14 -13.88 3.55 7.32
C SER A 14 -13.12 4.46 6.35
N GLN A 15 -12.72 5.67 6.80
CA GLN A 15 -11.91 6.61 6.01
C GLN A 15 -10.52 6.05 5.70
N MET A 16 -9.90 5.39 6.68
CA MET A 16 -8.61 4.74 6.49
C MET A 16 -8.72 3.61 5.47
N SER A 17 -9.79 2.79 5.53
CA SER A 17 -10.02 1.72 4.56
C SER A 17 -10.08 2.22 3.13
N SER A 18 -10.75 3.35 2.85
CA SER A 18 -10.78 3.91 1.49
C SER A 18 -9.41 4.42 1.05
N GLN A 19 -8.70 5.13 1.93
CA GLN A 19 -7.37 5.66 1.62
C GLN A 19 -6.34 4.55 1.37
N LEU A 20 -6.44 3.43 2.09
CA LEU A 20 -5.55 2.29 1.91
C LEU A 20 -5.71 1.64 0.54
N VAL A 21 -6.94 1.54 0.03
CA VAL A 21 -7.20 1.01 -1.32
C VAL A 21 -6.52 1.89 -2.38
N ASP A 22 -6.67 3.21 -2.26
CA ASP A 22 -6.05 4.16 -3.18
C ASP A 22 -4.52 4.12 -3.11
N LEU A 23 -3.96 4.00 -1.91
CA LEU A 23 -2.51 3.87 -1.69
C LEU A 23 -1.97 2.56 -2.28
N GLN A 24 -2.63 1.43 -2.04
CA GLN A 24 -2.23 0.13 -2.61
C GLN A 24 -2.22 0.18 -4.14
N SER A 25 -3.27 0.74 -4.74
CA SER A 25 -3.35 0.93 -6.20
C SER A 25 -2.24 1.84 -6.71
N THR A 26 -1.98 2.96 -6.02
CA THR A 26 -0.92 3.90 -6.38
C THR A 26 0.46 3.25 -6.30
N THR A 27 0.75 2.51 -5.23
CA THR A 27 2.02 1.80 -5.07
C THR A 27 2.22 0.73 -6.14
N ALA A 28 1.19 -0.06 -6.46
CA ALA A 28 1.24 -1.03 -7.55
C ALA A 28 1.50 -0.37 -8.92
N ASN A 29 0.84 0.76 -9.19
CA ASN A 29 1.06 1.53 -10.41
C ASN A 29 2.48 2.09 -10.51
N LEU A 30 3.06 2.57 -9.41
CA LEU A 30 4.45 3.03 -9.38
C LEU A 30 5.43 1.89 -9.68
N VAL A 31 5.21 0.70 -9.12
CA VAL A 31 6.02 -0.50 -9.43
C VAL A 31 5.93 -0.84 -10.92
N ALA A 32 4.73 -0.89 -11.49
CA ALA A 32 4.56 -1.19 -12.91
C ALA A 32 5.28 -0.19 -13.82
N ARG A 33 5.16 1.12 -13.54
CA ARG A 33 5.82 2.18 -14.32
C ARG A 33 7.34 2.16 -14.15
N GLY A 34 7.83 1.93 -12.94
CA GLY A 34 9.27 1.82 -12.70
C GLY A 34 9.88 0.58 -13.37
N ASN A 35 9.16 -0.56 -13.39
CA ASN A 35 9.58 -1.73 -14.14
C ASN A 35 9.65 -1.45 -15.65
N ALA A 36 8.68 -0.74 -16.21
CA ALA A 36 8.74 -0.31 -17.61
C ALA A 36 9.95 0.62 -17.89
N LEU A 37 10.29 1.51 -16.95
CA LEU A 37 11.50 2.34 -17.05
C LEU A 37 12.80 1.55 -16.81
N ALA A 38 12.76 0.42 -16.10
CA ALA A 38 13.94 -0.41 -15.90
C ALA A 38 14.20 -1.37 -17.07
N ASP A 39 13.20 -1.58 -17.92
CA ASP A 39 13.27 -2.46 -19.08
C ASP A 39 14.20 -1.89 -20.17
N PRO A 40 15.29 -2.59 -20.53
CA PRO A 40 16.22 -2.16 -21.59
C PRO A 40 15.56 -2.07 -22.98
N ALA A 41 14.42 -2.73 -23.22
CA ALA A 41 13.71 -2.63 -24.48
C ALA A 41 13.03 -1.27 -24.69
N ASN A 42 12.72 -0.54 -23.60
CA ASN A 42 11.97 0.72 -23.68
C ASN A 42 12.88 1.93 -23.88
N TRP A 43 14.08 1.91 -23.32
CA TRP A 43 15.11 2.92 -23.55
C TRP A 43 16.48 2.44 -23.07
N GLU A 44 17.54 2.95 -23.70
CA GLU A 44 18.92 2.55 -23.43
C GLU A 44 19.86 3.74 -23.27
N GLY A 45 21.04 3.46 -22.69
CA GLY A 45 22.10 4.43 -22.47
C GLY A 45 22.54 4.54 -21.01
N PRO A 46 23.56 5.38 -20.71
CA PRO A 46 24.18 5.42 -19.39
C PRO A 46 23.21 5.74 -18.25
N LYS A 47 22.22 6.61 -18.48
CA LYS A 47 21.19 6.96 -17.50
C LYS A 47 20.18 5.82 -17.28
N ALA A 48 19.79 5.12 -18.34
CA ALA A 48 18.92 3.94 -18.24
C ALA A 48 19.61 2.83 -17.45
N HIS A 49 20.90 2.62 -17.73
CA HIS A 49 21.73 1.68 -16.98
C HIS A 49 21.85 2.05 -15.50
N LEU A 50 22.12 3.33 -15.19
CA LEU A 50 22.15 3.81 -13.81
C LEU A 50 20.81 3.60 -13.10
N PHE A 51 19.70 3.94 -13.77
CA PHE A 51 18.37 3.77 -13.21
C PHE A 51 18.09 2.31 -12.88
N ARG A 52 18.28 1.37 -13.82
CA ARG A 52 17.94 -0.04 -13.62
C ARG A 52 18.88 -0.79 -12.68
N THR A 53 20.16 -0.36 -12.56
CA THR A 53 21.15 -1.07 -11.73
C THR A 53 21.34 -0.48 -10.34
N GLN A 54 21.09 0.82 -10.14
CA GLN A 54 21.37 1.49 -8.87
C GLN A 54 20.11 2.08 -8.23
N ILE A 55 19.26 2.75 -9.01
CA ILE A 55 18.16 3.55 -8.43
C ILE A 55 16.90 2.70 -8.23
N TRP A 56 16.43 2.04 -9.28
CA TRP A 56 15.17 1.32 -9.29
C TRP A 56 15.11 0.16 -8.29
N PRO A 57 16.14 -0.70 -8.15
CA PRO A 57 16.07 -1.84 -7.23
C PRO A 57 15.80 -1.44 -5.77
N GLU A 58 16.42 -0.35 -5.30
CA GLU A 58 16.23 0.15 -3.93
C GLU A 58 14.81 0.70 -3.72
N VAL A 59 14.31 1.48 -4.69
CA VAL A 59 12.95 2.02 -4.66
C VAL A 59 11.92 0.89 -4.75
N GLN A 60 12.12 -0.09 -5.63
CA GLN A 60 11.24 -1.24 -5.80
C GLN A 60 11.14 -2.06 -4.51
N ASN A 61 12.26 -2.30 -3.82
CA ASN A 61 12.26 -2.98 -2.53
C ASN A 61 11.43 -2.21 -1.49
N THR A 62 11.59 -0.89 -1.44
CA THR A 62 10.82 -0.02 -0.54
C THR A 62 9.33 -0.06 -0.85
N LEU A 63 8.96 0.03 -2.13
CA LEU A 63 7.56 -0.05 -2.56
C LEU A 63 6.94 -1.42 -2.28
N SER A 64 7.72 -2.50 -2.41
CA SER A 64 7.27 -3.86 -2.10
C SER A 64 7.03 -4.05 -0.60
N ALA A 65 7.94 -3.55 0.25
CA ALA A 65 7.75 -3.53 1.69
C ALA A 65 6.53 -2.68 2.09
N LEU A 66 6.33 -1.53 1.44
CA LEU A 66 5.15 -0.70 1.65
C LEU A 66 3.85 -1.45 1.30
N GLN A 67 3.78 -2.17 0.17
CA GLN A 67 2.60 -2.96 -0.18
C GLN A 67 2.25 -3.98 0.91
N ALA A 68 3.25 -4.69 1.43
CA ALA A 68 3.05 -5.65 2.52
C ALA A 68 2.49 -4.95 3.78
N ASN A 69 3.11 -3.84 4.18
CA ASN A 69 2.64 -3.06 5.33
C ASN A 69 1.22 -2.51 5.15
N LEU A 70 0.86 -2.06 3.95
CA LEU A 70 -0.49 -1.59 3.64
C LEU A 70 -1.51 -2.73 3.66
N ALA A 71 -1.14 -3.92 3.19
CA ALA A 71 -2.00 -5.11 3.28
C ALA A 71 -2.25 -5.51 4.74
N ASP A 72 -1.22 -5.49 5.59
CA ASP A 72 -1.31 -5.79 7.02
C ASP A 72 -2.19 -4.77 7.75
N LEU A 73 -2.03 -3.49 7.42
CA LEU A 73 -2.86 -2.42 7.95
C LEU A 73 -4.32 -2.57 7.50
N ALA A 74 -4.59 -2.91 6.24
CA ALA A 74 -5.95 -3.14 5.74
C ALA A 74 -6.64 -4.31 6.47
N ARG A 75 -5.91 -5.40 6.76
CA ARG A 75 -6.41 -6.51 7.58
C ARG A 75 -6.77 -6.04 8.99
N SER A 76 -5.90 -5.28 9.63
CA SER A 76 -6.11 -4.74 10.98
C SER A 76 -7.32 -3.80 11.05
N VAL A 77 -7.49 -2.91 10.06
CA VAL A 77 -8.64 -2.01 9.97
C VAL A 77 -9.95 -2.78 9.77
N THR A 78 -9.92 -3.84 8.96
CA THR A 78 -11.07 -4.72 8.75
C THR A 78 -11.50 -5.40 10.06
N GLU A 79 -10.55 -5.90 10.85
CA GLU A 79 -10.84 -6.50 12.16
C GLU A 79 -11.44 -5.49 13.14
N ILE A 80 -10.96 -4.25 13.15
CA ILE A 80 -11.54 -3.17 13.98
C ILE A 80 -13.00 -2.94 13.58
N ASN A 81 -13.28 -2.84 12.27
CA ASN A 81 -14.64 -2.63 11.76
C ASN A 81 -15.57 -3.80 12.13
N GLN A 82 -15.12 -5.05 12.01
CA GLN A 82 -15.89 -6.24 12.35
C GLN A 82 -16.22 -6.31 13.85
N ARG A 83 -15.21 -6.10 14.72
CA ARG A 83 -15.41 -6.08 16.17
C ARG A 83 -16.34 -4.94 16.59
N THR A 84 -16.31 -3.82 15.87
CA THR A 84 -17.20 -2.68 16.10
C THR A 84 -18.65 -3.02 15.81
N ALA A 85 -18.92 -3.62 14.64
CA ALA A 85 -20.26 -4.00 14.24
C ALA A 85 -20.92 -4.98 15.23
N LEU A 86 -20.16 -5.98 15.70
CA LEU A 86 -20.63 -6.97 16.68
C LEU A 86 -20.85 -6.40 18.09
N ALA A 87 -20.15 -5.32 18.45
CA ALA A 87 -20.31 -4.67 19.75
C ALA A 87 -21.50 -3.70 19.81
N GLY A 88 -21.99 -3.24 18.64
CA GLY A 88 -23.15 -2.37 18.50
C GLY A 88 -24.48 -3.08 18.27
N SER A 89 -24.45 -4.40 17.97
CA SER A 89 -25.63 -5.28 17.87
C SER A 89 -26.09 -5.84 19.22
#